data_AF-A0A932SYG0-F1
#
_entry.id   AF-A0A932SYG0-F1
#
_cell.length_a   1.000
_cell.length_b   1.000
_cell.length_c   1.000
_cell.angle_alpha   90.00
_cell.angle_beta   90.00
_cell.angle_gamma   90.00
#
_symmetry.space_group_name_H-M   'P 1'
#
loop_
_entity.id
_entity.type
_entity.pdbx_description
1 polymer ?
#
loop_
_entity_poly.entity_id
_entity_poly.type
_entity_poly.pdbx_seq_one_letter_code
_entity_poly.pdbx_strand_id
1 'polypeptide(L)'
;MFIRKYKRGFTLIELLVVIAIISVLTALLLPAVQQAREAARRTQCKNHLKQIGIALHNYHETFGALPPAYVYLPGGGGLQGPPDQTNGDAGPGWAWGMLILAQMDQSPLYNAFNVNIPCWDPQNATPAKTAIPTYLCPSAINSTSNFNVPSSNGTTLAVFSRGNYVVNAGNAGVWNDPSPNLSLVANGVFYRNSRTRFSDITDGLSQTVFAGEKTPYHSDSTWVGVVPGSVVCPTPQFAAAGCDLGLIFPPGCFQYVDEMNSMHSGGGNVLLGDGSVRFVSKFCDGLTWAALNTRAGKDRVGEY
;
A
#
# COMPACT_ATOMS: atom_id res chain seq x y z
N MET A 1 43.37 37.62 53.36
CA MET A 1 42.12 38.25 52.87
C MET A 1 41.31 37.19 52.17
N PHE A 2 40.35 36.56 52.87
CA PHE A 2 39.50 35.51 52.28
C PHE A 2 38.23 36.14 51.68
N ILE A 3 38.12 36.13 50.36
CA ILE A 3 36.91 36.58 49.65
C ILE A 3 35.80 35.56 49.91
N ARG A 4 34.82 35.93 50.74
CA ARG A 4 33.65 35.09 51.05
C ARG A 4 32.75 35.04 49.82
N LYS A 5 32.79 33.94 49.06
CA LYS A 5 31.85 33.67 47.96
C LYS A 5 30.45 33.50 48.55
N TYR A 6 29.57 34.49 48.41
CA TYR A 6 28.15 34.35 48.70
C TYR A 6 27.58 33.27 47.75
N LYS A 7 27.25 32.10 48.29
CA LYS A 7 26.43 31.12 47.56
C LYS A 7 25.03 31.71 47.45
N ARG A 8 24.63 32.12 46.24
CA ARG A 8 23.25 32.51 45.96
C ARG A 8 22.37 31.27 46.17
N GLY A 9 21.51 31.30 47.18
CA GLY A 9 20.51 30.26 47.40
C GLY A 9 19.35 30.46 46.44
N PHE A 10 18.93 29.38 45.79
CA PHE A 10 17.76 29.40 44.91
C PHE A 10 16.51 29.29 45.79
N THR A 11 15.56 30.22 45.64
CA THR A 11 14.33 30.21 46.40
C THR A 11 13.34 29.20 45.81
N LEU A 12 12.50 28.61 46.65
CA LEU A 12 11.45 27.68 46.20
C LEU A 12 10.52 28.32 45.17
N ILE A 13 10.28 29.63 45.29
CA ILE A 13 9.44 30.37 44.34
C ILE A 13 10.11 30.55 42.98
N GLU A 14 11.41 30.81 42.90
CA GLU A 14 12.16 30.89 41.64
C GLU A 14 12.13 29.56 40.89
N LEU A 15 12.25 28.44 41.61
CA LEU A 15 12.11 27.11 41.01
C LEU A 15 10.71 26.87 40.45
N LEU A 16 9.69 27.22 41.23
CA LEU A 16 8.30 27.01 40.86
C LEU A 16 7.91 27.84 39.62
N VAL A 17 8.37 29.08 39.53
CA VAL A 17 8.14 29.94 38.35
C VAL A 17 8.81 29.36 37.11
N VAL A 18 10.06 28.89 37.21
CA VAL A 18 10.78 28.31 36.06
C VAL A 18 10.09 27.05 35.55
N ILE A 19 9.71 26.12 36.44
CA ILE A 19 9.00 24.91 36.01
C ILE A 19 7.61 25.24 35.43
N ALA A 20 6.91 26.26 35.96
CA ALA A 20 5.62 26.70 35.43
C ALA A 20 5.77 27.25 34.01
N ILE A 21 6.78 28.10 33.76
CA ILE A 21 7.06 28.62 32.41
C ILE A 21 7.43 27.49 31.45
N ILE A 22 8.33 26.57 31.83
CA ILE A 22 8.71 25.43 30.99
C ILE A 22 7.49 24.54 30.70
N SER A 23 6.63 24.31 31.68
CA SER A 23 5.42 23.49 31.52
C SER A 23 4.44 24.13 30.54
N VAL A 24 4.22 25.44 30.63
CA VAL A 24 3.36 26.18 29.69
C VAL A 24 3.96 26.18 28.28
N LEU A 25 5.26 26.43 28.15
CA LEU A 25 5.94 26.40 26.85
C LEU A 25 5.89 25.01 26.21
N THR A 26 6.17 23.96 26.97
CA THR A 26 6.12 22.58 26.44
C THR A 26 4.70 22.14 26.10
N ALA A 27 3.69 22.53 26.89
CA ALA A 27 2.29 22.27 26.59
C ALA A 27 1.82 22.93 25.29
N LEU A 28 2.31 24.13 24.98
CA LEU A 28 1.99 24.84 23.73
C LEU A 28 2.78 24.28 22.52
N LEU A 29 4.00 23.82 22.73
CA LEU A 29 4.87 23.31 21.66
C LEU A 29 4.57 21.85 21.27
N LEU A 30 4.13 21.01 22.21
CA LEU A 30 3.91 19.58 21.94
C LEU A 30 2.88 19.33 20.83
N PRO A 31 1.68 19.97 20.81
CA PRO A 31 0.72 19.81 19.71
C PRO A 31 1.31 20.23 18.36
N ALA A 32 2.04 21.35 18.34
CA ALA A 32 2.66 21.88 17.12
C ALA A 32 3.74 20.93 16.57
N VAL A 33 4.59 20.38 17.43
CA VAL A 33 5.63 19.41 17.02
C VAL A 33 5.00 18.14 16.45
N GLN A 34 3.90 17.64 17.02
CA GLN A 34 3.24 16.45 16.48
C GLN A 34 2.56 16.71 15.14
N GLN A 35 1.92 17.86 14.96
CA GLN A 35 1.35 18.26 13.67
C GLN A 35 2.44 18.38 12.59
N ALA A 36 3.59 18.98 12.92
CA ALA A 36 4.72 19.09 12.01
C ALA A 36 5.29 17.71 11.62
N ARG A 37 5.43 16.80 12.59
CA ARG A 37 5.89 15.42 12.33
C ARG A 37 4.95 14.67 11.40
N GLU A 38 3.63 14.79 11.60
CA GLU A 38 2.65 14.13 10.74
C GLU A 38 2.64 14.72 9.33
N ALA A 39 2.75 16.04 9.20
CA ALA A 39 2.89 16.68 7.89
C ALA A 39 4.14 16.19 7.13
N ALA A 40 5.26 15.99 7.84
CA ALA A 40 6.48 15.43 7.27
C ALA A 40 6.28 13.97 6.82
N ARG A 41 5.66 13.12 7.65
CA ARG A 41 5.34 11.73 7.28
C ARG A 41 4.41 11.65 6.07
N ARG A 42 3.39 12.50 6.00
CA ARG A 42 2.50 12.62 4.83
C ARG A 42 3.25 13.03 3.57
N THR A 43 4.20 13.96 3.69
CA THR A 43 5.06 14.36 2.56
C THR A 43 5.94 13.20 2.10
N GLN A 44 6.45 12.38 3.03
CA GLN A 44 7.20 11.17 2.70
C GLN A 44 6.32 10.14 1.96
N CYS A 45 5.11 9.83 2.45
CA CYS A 45 4.23 8.89 1.76
C CYS A 45 3.81 9.40 0.36
N LYS A 46 3.63 10.72 0.20
CA LYS A 46 3.45 11.36 -1.13
C LYS A 46 4.66 11.16 -2.05
N ASN A 47 5.89 11.31 -1.54
CA ASN A 47 7.10 11.10 -2.32
C ASN A 47 7.30 9.62 -2.70
N HIS A 48 6.94 8.69 -1.82
CA HIS A 48 6.95 7.26 -2.14
C HIS A 48 6.00 6.93 -3.30
N LEU A 49 4.77 7.45 -3.27
CA LEU A 49 3.83 7.30 -4.40
C LEU A 49 4.37 7.90 -5.70
N LYS A 50 5.07 9.04 -5.64
CA LYS A 50 5.75 9.59 -6.82
C LYS A 50 6.85 8.68 -7.36
N GLN A 51 7.66 8.08 -6.48
CA GLN A 51 8.69 7.12 -6.89
C GLN A 51 8.06 5.88 -7.55
N ILE A 52 6.97 5.37 -6.97
CA ILE A 52 6.18 4.28 -7.56
C ILE A 52 5.63 4.70 -8.93
N GLY A 53 5.08 5.91 -9.07
CA GLY A 53 4.57 6.41 -10.33
C GLY A 53 5.63 6.50 -11.43
N ILE A 54 6.82 7.02 -11.10
CA ILE A 54 7.95 7.04 -12.04
C ILE A 54 8.32 5.61 -12.46
N ALA A 55 8.39 4.68 -11.50
CA ALA A 55 8.72 3.29 -11.80
C ALA A 55 7.67 2.61 -12.69
N LEU A 56 6.37 2.88 -12.48
CA LEU A 56 5.29 2.39 -13.34
C LEU A 56 5.39 2.93 -14.77
N HIS A 57 5.73 4.21 -14.94
CA HIS A 57 5.94 4.82 -16.26
C HIS A 57 7.17 4.23 -16.96
N ASN A 58 8.30 4.07 -16.25
CA ASN A 58 9.50 3.43 -16.79
C ASN A 58 9.25 1.96 -17.17
N TYR A 59 8.43 1.25 -16.38
CA TYR A 59 8.03 -0.12 -16.69
C TYR A 59 7.19 -0.13 -17.98
N HIS A 60 6.21 0.76 -18.11
CA HIS A 60 5.41 0.90 -19.32
C HIS A 60 6.27 1.25 -20.55
N GLU A 61 7.25 2.13 -20.42
CA GLU A 61 8.20 2.45 -21.49
C GLU A 61 9.00 1.22 -21.93
N THR A 62 9.47 0.42 -20.97
CA THR A 62 10.31 -0.76 -21.24
C THR A 62 9.50 -1.94 -21.83
N PHE A 63 8.30 -2.20 -21.31
CA PHE A 63 7.51 -3.41 -21.62
C PHE A 63 6.27 -3.14 -22.49
N GLY A 64 5.99 -1.87 -22.80
CA GLY A 64 4.87 -1.44 -23.64
C GLY A 64 3.48 -1.60 -23.02
N ALA A 65 3.42 -1.81 -21.69
CA ALA A 65 2.21 -1.90 -20.88
C ALA A 65 2.55 -1.73 -19.39
N LEU A 66 1.58 -1.34 -18.58
CA LEU A 66 1.71 -1.34 -17.12
C LEU A 66 1.87 -2.78 -16.59
N PRO A 67 2.54 -2.96 -15.44
CA PRO A 67 2.66 -4.27 -14.83
C PRO A 67 1.27 -4.79 -14.42
N PRO A 68 1.04 -6.10 -14.46
CA PRO A 68 -0.17 -6.67 -13.88
C PRO A 68 -0.21 -6.47 -12.37
N ALA A 69 -1.40 -6.50 -11.77
CA ALA A 69 -1.53 -6.52 -10.29
C ALA A 69 -0.72 -7.69 -9.71
N TYR A 70 -0.85 -8.86 -10.34
CA TYR A 70 0.05 -9.98 -10.18
C TYR A 70 0.00 -10.92 -11.39
N VAL A 71 1.06 -11.71 -11.55
CA VAL A 71 1.23 -12.72 -12.61
C VAL A 71 0.85 -14.09 -12.08
N TYR A 72 0.06 -14.83 -12.84
CA TYR A 72 -0.20 -16.24 -12.61
C TYR A 72 -0.22 -17.01 -13.94
N LEU A 73 0.06 -18.31 -13.89
CA LEU A 73 -0.02 -19.23 -15.02
C LEU A 73 -1.28 -20.09 -14.88
N PRO A 74 -2.25 -19.96 -15.81
CA PRO A 74 -3.43 -20.83 -15.82
C PRO A 74 -3.03 -22.31 -15.82
N GLY A 75 -3.59 -23.10 -14.90
CA GLY A 75 -3.35 -24.54 -14.80
C GLY A 75 -2.19 -24.97 -13.89
N GLY A 76 -1.43 -24.04 -13.28
CA GLY A 76 -0.49 -24.34 -12.19
C GLY A 76 0.70 -25.24 -12.56
N GLY A 77 1.05 -25.31 -13.85
CA GLY A 77 1.88 -26.37 -14.45
C GLY A 77 3.25 -26.67 -13.80
N GLY A 78 3.27 -27.58 -12.83
CA GLY A 78 4.50 -28.21 -12.31
C GLY A 78 4.97 -27.64 -10.97
N LEU A 79 6.19 -27.07 -10.93
CA LEU A 79 6.81 -26.45 -9.74
C LEU A 79 5.97 -25.30 -9.14
N GLN A 80 4.93 -24.86 -9.86
CA GLN A 80 4.02 -23.78 -9.51
C GLN A 80 2.79 -24.22 -8.69
N GLY A 81 2.63 -25.52 -8.44
CA GLY A 81 1.58 -26.09 -7.60
C GLY A 81 0.19 -26.09 -8.26
N PRO A 82 -0.77 -26.89 -7.76
CA PRO A 82 -2.11 -26.91 -8.30
C PRO A 82 -2.79 -25.54 -8.13
N PRO A 83 -3.65 -25.12 -9.07
CA PRO A 83 -4.46 -23.92 -8.89
C PRO A 83 -5.35 -24.00 -7.65
N ASP A 84 -5.61 -22.87 -7.02
CA ASP A 84 -6.60 -22.71 -5.97
C ASP A 84 -7.99 -23.10 -6.50
N GLN A 85 -8.71 -23.93 -5.74
CA GLN A 85 -9.99 -24.49 -6.17
C GLN A 85 -11.14 -23.48 -6.18
N THR A 86 -10.97 -22.34 -5.48
CA THR A 86 -12.01 -21.32 -5.30
C THR A 86 -11.90 -20.26 -6.38
N ASN A 87 -10.72 -19.69 -6.55
CA ASN A 87 -10.51 -18.52 -7.41
C ASN A 87 -9.57 -18.79 -8.61
N GLY A 88 -9.05 -20.02 -8.74
CA GLY A 88 -8.17 -20.41 -9.84
C GLY A 88 -6.76 -19.82 -9.79
N ASP A 89 -6.35 -19.18 -8.69
CA ASP A 89 -5.01 -18.62 -8.53
C ASP A 89 -3.94 -19.71 -8.56
N ALA A 90 -2.82 -19.44 -9.21
CA ALA A 90 -1.70 -20.37 -9.31
C ALA A 90 -0.36 -19.63 -9.34
N GLY A 91 0.76 -20.36 -9.32
CA GLY A 91 2.07 -19.74 -9.48
C GLY A 91 2.25 -19.06 -10.84
N PRO A 92 3.21 -18.13 -10.98
CA PRO A 92 4.27 -17.85 -10.02
C PRO A 92 3.90 -16.81 -8.93
N GLY A 93 2.79 -16.09 -9.07
CA GLY A 93 2.25 -15.20 -8.04
C GLY A 93 2.98 -13.87 -7.88
N TRP A 94 3.82 -13.43 -8.81
CA TRP A 94 4.60 -12.19 -8.69
C TRP A 94 3.72 -10.95 -8.79
N ALA A 95 3.72 -10.07 -7.78
CA ALA A 95 2.92 -8.85 -7.75
C ALA A 95 3.61 -7.67 -8.44
N TRP A 96 2.83 -6.65 -8.78
CA TRP A 96 3.27 -5.40 -9.41
C TRP A 96 4.51 -4.79 -8.74
N GLY A 97 4.59 -4.82 -7.40
CA GLY A 97 5.68 -4.23 -6.65
C GLY A 97 7.03 -4.91 -6.94
N MET A 98 7.06 -6.24 -6.95
CA MET A 98 8.25 -7.00 -7.33
C MET A 98 8.66 -6.72 -8.77
N LEU A 99 7.68 -6.61 -9.68
CA LEU A 99 7.92 -6.40 -11.11
C LEU A 99 8.54 -5.03 -11.45
N ILE A 100 8.29 -4.01 -10.64
CA ILE A 100 8.84 -2.66 -10.86
C ILE A 100 10.12 -2.37 -10.08
N LEU A 101 10.66 -3.34 -9.33
CA LEU A 101 11.86 -3.12 -8.50
C LEU A 101 13.04 -2.58 -9.31
N ALA A 102 13.26 -3.11 -10.51
CA ALA A 102 14.35 -2.66 -11.37
C ALA A 102 14.20 -1.17 -11.73
N GLN A 103 12.97 -0.69 -11.91
CA GLN A 103 12.64 0.72 -12.19
C GLN A 103 12.61 1.60 -10.92
N MET A 104 12.75 1.02 -9.73
CA MET A 104 12.85 1.70 -8.43
C MET A 104 14.28 1.72 -7.88
N ASP A 105 15.29 1.56 -8.74
CA ASP A 105 16.70 1.43 -8.34
C ASP A 105 16.97 0.25 -7.37
N GLN A 106 16.12 -0.79 -7.40
CA GLN A 106 16.27 -2.02 -6.62
C GLN A 106 16.70 -3.21 -7.50
N SER A 107 17.47 -2.97 -8.57
CA SER A 107 17.95 -4.03 -9.48
C SER A 107 18.72 -5.16 -8.77
N PRO A 108 19.58 -4.92 -7.76
CA PRO A 108 20.23 -6.01 -7.03
C PRO A 108 19.23 -6.94 -6.31
N LEU A 109 18.16 -6.37 -5.75
CA LEU A 109 17.12 -7.15 -5.09
C LEU A 109 16.26 -7.92 -6.10
N TYR A 110 15.92 -7.29 -7.24
CA TYR A 110 15.23 -7.97 -8.33
C TYR A 110 16.02 -9.20 -8.82
N ASN A 111 17.33 -9.06 -9.05
CA ASN A 111 18.20 -10.13 -9.51
C ASN A 111 18.42 -11.25 -8.46
N ALA A 112 18.13 -10.98 -7.18
CA ALA A 112 18.20 -11.99 -6.13
C ALA A 112 17.00 -12.95 -6.16
N PHE A 113 15.89 -12.59 -6.82
CA PHE A 113 14.75 -13.47 -7.02
C PHE A 113 14.95 -14.41 -8.20
N ASN A 114 14.61 -15.68 -8.01
CA ASN A 114 14.42 -16.61 -9.12
C ASN A 114 12.96 -16.55 -9.60
N VAL A 115 12.71 -15.85 -10.70
CA VAL A 115 11.36 -15.63 -11.25
C VAL A 115 10.73 -16.87 -11.89
N ASN A 116 11.53 -17.92 -12.17
CA ASN A 116 11.04 -19.16 -12.79
C ASN A 116 10.32 -20.08 -11.79
N ILE A 117 10.44 -19.81 -10.50
CA ILE A 117 9.78 -20.53 -9.41
C ILE A 117 8.79 -19.59 -8.71
N PRO A 118 7.81 -20.12 -7.97
CA PRO A 118 6.84 -19.29 -7.26
C PRO A 118 7.45 -18.31 -6.26
N CYS A 119 6.74 -17.21 -6.01
CA CYS A 119 7.18 -16.17 -5.08
C CYS A 119 7.26 -16.64 -3.62
N TRP A 120 6.53 -17.70 -3.26
CA TRP A 120 6.55 -18.33 -1.94
C TRP A 120 7.55 -19.48 -1.81
N ASP A 121 8.30 -19.81 -2.86
CA ASP A 121 9.31 -20.87 -2.79
C ASP A 121 10.40 -20.52 -1.74
N PRO A 122 10.86 -21.49 -0.92
CA PRO A 122 11.91 -21.25 0.07
C PRO A 122 13.18 -20.59 -0.48
N GLN A 123 13.53 -20.80 -1.75
CA GLN A 123 14.68 -20.15 -2.39
C GLN A 123 14.49 -18.63 -2.50
N ASN A 124 13.26 -18.16 -2.66
CA ASN A 124 12.92 -16.73 -2.73
C ASN A 124 12.64 -16.11 -1.36
N ALA A 125 12.67 -16.88 -0.27
CA ALA A 125 12.26 -16.41 1.06
C ALA A 125 13.15 -15.28 1.62
N THR A 126 14.45 -15.30 1.31
CA THR A 126 15.40 -14.26 1.78
C THR A 126 15.12 -12.91 1.13
N PRO A 127 15.14 -12.77 -0.21
CA PRO A 127 14.83 -11.49 -0.85
C PRO A 127 13.39 -11.03 -0.55
N ALA A 128 12.42 -11.95 -0.44
CA ALA A 128 11.02 -11.62 -0.13
C ALA A 128 10.80 -10.96 1.26
N LYS A 129 11.75 -11.15 2.20
CA LYS A 129 11.71 -10.55 3.55
C LYS A 129 12.43 -9.21 3.63
N THR A 130 12.98 -8.71 2.53
CA THR A 130 13.74 -7.45 2.51
C THR A 130 12.79 -6.27 2.59
N ALA A 131 12.96 -5.44 3.61
CA ALA A 131 12.16 -4.23 3.78
C ALA A 131 12.61 -3.12 2.84
N ILE A 132 11.70 -2.62 2.00
CA ILE A 132 11.97 -1.50 1.09
C ILE A 132 11.31 -0.25 1.68
N PRO A 133 12.09 0.76 2.12
CA PRO A 133 11.54 1.96 2.75
C PRO A 133 10.48 2.66 1.90
N THR A 134 10.65 2.70 0.57
CA THR A 134 9.68 3.30 -0.36
C THR A 134 8.32 2.60 -0.35
N TYR A 135 8.24 1.30 -0.01
CA TYR A 135 6.95 0.61 0.14
C TYR A 135 6.35 0.73 1.53
N LEU A 136 7.05 1.32 2.50
CA LEU A 136 6.58 1.46 3.87
C LEU A 136 6.19 2.91 4.15
N CYS A 137 4.89 3.18 4.34
CA CYS A 137 4.45 4.50 4.78
C CYS A 137 4.83 4.70 6.25
N PRO A 138 5.60 5.75 6.61
CA PRO A 138 6.00 6.05 7.99
C PRO A 138 4.87 6.35 8.96
N SER A 139 3.65 6.68 8.48
CA SER A 139 2.46 6.83 9.32
C SER A 139 1.74 5.50 9.58
N ALA A 140 2.11 4.43 8.90
CA ALA A 140 1.54 3.12 9.16
C ALA A 140 2.08 2.53 10.47
N ILE A 141 1.17 1.96 11.26
CA ILE A 141 1.50 1.27 12.51
C ILE A 141 1.99 -0.16 12.22
N ASN A 142 3.17 -0.27 11.63
CA ASN A 142 3.81 -1.56 11.41
C ASN A 142 4.42 -2.06 12.73
N SER A 143 4.01 -3.23 13.23
CA SER A 143 4.66 -3.86 14.38
C SER A 143 6.03 -4.45 14.02
N THR A 144 6.18 -4.92 12.77
CA THR A 144 7.41 -5.44 12.17
C THR A 144 7.44 -5.10 10.67
N SER A 145 8.57 -5.26 9.99
CA SER A 145 8.63 -5.10 8.54
C SER A 145 8.05 -6.29 7.77
N ASN A 146 7.91 -7.44 8.43
CA ASN A 146 7.57 -8.72 7.79
C ASN A 146 6.37 -9.36 8.48
N PHE A 147 5.55 -10.07 7.72
CA PHE A 147 4.35 -10.74 8.21
C PHE A 147 4.21 -12.15 7.65
N ASN A 148 3.49 -12.99 8.37
CA ASN A 148 3.15 -14.34 7.93
C ASN A 148 1.98 -14.25 6.95
N VAL A 149 2.05 -14.99 5.86
CA VAL A 149 0.95 -15.19 4.92
C VAL A 149 0.20 -16.46 5.33
N PRO A 150 -0.95 -16.35 6.02
CA PRO A 150 -1.66 -17.52 6.50
C PRO A 150 -2.56 -18.12 5.42
N SER A 151 -2.80 -19.42 5.53
CA SER A 151 -3.95 -20.09 4.90
C SER A 151 -5.21 -19.98 5.76
N SER A 152 -6.36 -20.36 5.21
CA SER A 152 -7.64 -20.41 5.94
C SER A 152 -7.60 -21.23 7.24
N ASN A 153 -6.72 -22.24 7.31
CA ASN A 153 -6.53 -23.09 8.49
C ASN A 153 -5.47 -22.55 9.47
N GLY A 154 -4.93 -21.34 9.23
CA GLY A 154 -3.92 -20.70 10.07
C GLY A 154 -2.48 -21.17 9.84
N THR A 155 -2.24 -22.12 8.93
CA THR A 155 -0.87 -22.52 8.56
C THR A 155 -0.19 -21.39 7.80
N THR A 156 1.06 -21.05 8.18
CA THR A 156 1.85 -20.04 7.47
C THR A 156 2.39 -20.63 6.17
N LEU A 157 1.96 -20.08 5.03
CA LEU A 157 2.38 -20.51 3.69
C LEU A 157 3.69 -19.84 3.26
N ALA A 158 3.87 -18.58 3.64
CA ALA A 158 5.06 -17.79 3.33
C ALA A 158 5.27 -16.69 4.38
N VAL A 159 6.43 -16.04 4.34
CA VAL A 159 6.70 -14.84 5.16
C VAL A 159 7.27 -13.77 4.23
N PHE A 160 6.54 -12.67 4.09
CA PHE A 160 6.88 -11.59 3.17
C PHE A 160 7.09 -10.27 3.90
N SER A 161 7.80 -9.36 3.23
CA SER A 161 7.86 -7.97 3.66
C SER A 161 6.55 -7.25 3.38
N ARG A 162 6.17 -6.34 4.28
CA ARG A 162 4.98 -5.51 4.16
C ARG A 162 5.15 -4.48 3.05
N GLY A 163 4.04 -4.13 2.43
CA GLY A 163 3.88 -2.96 1.57
C GLY A 163 2.63 -2.22 2.00
N ASN A 164 2.73 -0.90 2.16
CA ASN A 164 1.67 -0.02 2.63
C ASN A 164 1.07 0.79 1.46
N TYR A 165 1.13 0.21 0.27
CA TYR A 165 0.58 0.76 -0.96
C TYR A 165 -0.04 -0.38 -1.76
N VAL A 166 -1.17 -0.11 -2.40
CA VAL A 166 -1.91 -1.06 -3.24
C VAL A 166 -2.26 -0.42 -4.57
N VAL A 167 -2.41 -1.24 -5.60
CA VAL A 167 -2.82 -0.80 -6.95
C VAL A 167 -4.32 -0.92 -7.13
N ASN A 168 -4.86 -0.11 -8.05
CA ASN A 168 -6.28 -0.05 -8.33
C ASN A 168 -6.73 -1.13 -9.34
N ALA A 169 -7.54 -2.08 -8.87
CA ALA A 169 -8.18 -3.11 -9.69
C ALA A 169 -9.58 -2.78 -10.20
N GLY A 170 -10.09 -1.61 -9.81
CA GLY A 170 -11.37 -1.07 -10.25
C GLY A 170 -12.51 -1.44 -9.35
N ASN A 171 -13.70 -0.99 -9.72
CA ASN A 171 -14.89 -1.15 -8.90
C ASN A 171 -15.41 -2.60 -8.87
N ALA A 172 -15.04 -3.45 -9.83
CA ALA A 172 -15.43 -4.85 -9.81
C ALA A 172 -14.43 -5.68 -8.97
N GLY A 173 -14.89 -6.33 -7.90
CA GLY A 173 -14.10 -7.26 -7.08
C GLY A 173 -13.75 -8.55 -7.83
N VAL A 174 -12.95 -8.43 -8.89
CA VAL A 174 -12.67 -9.49 -9.89
C VAL A 174 -11.77 -10.61 -9.37
N TRP A 175 -11.30 -10.52 -8.12
CA TRP A 175 -10.37 -11.48 -7.53
C TRP A 175 -10.94 -12.90 -7.37
N ASN A 176 -12.27 -13.01 -7.27
CA ASN A 176 -12.97 -14.28 -7.10
C ASN A 176 -13.52 -14.85 -8.40
N ASP A 177 -13.35 -14.14 -9.52
CA ASP A 177 -13.75 -14.66 -10.81
C ASP A 177 -12.74 -15.72 -11.26
N PRO A 178 -13.15 -17.00 -11.41
CA PRO A 178 -12.26 -18.07 -11.82
C PRO A 178 -11.87 -17.98 -13.30
N SER A 179 -12.45 -17.04 -14.06
CA SER A 179 -12.14 -16.82 -15.46
C SER A 179 -10.65 -16.59 -15.67
N PRO A 180 -10.03 -17.30 -16.62
CA PRO A 180 -8.63 -17.07 -16.93
C PRO A 180 -8.38 -15.71 -17.59
N ASN A 181 -9.44 -15.04 -18.07
CA ASN A 181 -9.35 -13.75 -18.70
C ASN A 181 -10.28 -12.75 -18.00
N LEU A 182 -9.71 -11.98 -17.06
CA LEU A 182 -10.43 -10.94 -16.33
C LEU A 182 -10.61 -9.65 -17.13
N SER A 183 -10.03 -9.49 -18.34
CA SER A 183 -10.14 -8.24 -19.10
C SER A 183 -11.58 -7.86 -19.49
N LEU A 184 -12.48 -8.84 -19.51
CA LEU A 184 -13.90 -8.67 -19.84
C LEU A 184 -14.75 -8.18 -18.65
N VAL A 185 -14.26 -8.37 -17.42
CA VAL A 185 -15.01 -8.10 -16.18
C VAL A 185 -14.34 -6.99 -15.37
N ALA A 186 -13.00 -6.96 -15.36
CA ALA A 186 -12.22 -5.96 -14.67
C ALA A 186 -12.34 -4.61 -15.37
N ASN A 187 -12.65 -3.57 -14.61
CA ASN A 187 -12.78 -2.20 -15.09
C ASN A 187 -11.69 -1.26 -14.55
N GLY A 188 -10.80 -1.72 -13.65
CA GLY A 188 -9.65 -0.93 -13.19
C GLY A 188 -8.38 -1.14 -14.01
N VAL A 189 -7.30 -0.51 -13.60
CA VAL A 189 -6.04 -0.50 -14.36
C VAL A 189 -5.23 -1.77 -14.14
N PHE A 190 -5.21 -2.28 -12.90
CA PHE A 190 -4.38 -3.38 -12.46
C PHE A 190 -5.22 -4.57 -12.01
N TYR A 191 -5.30 -5.60 -12.82
CA TYR A 191 -5.94 -6.88 -12.47
C TYR A 191 -5.00 -8.06 -12.75
N ARG A 192 -5.41 -9.27 -12.38
CA ARG A 192 -4.67 -10.52 -12.62
C ARG A 192 -4.27 -10.63 -14.10
N ASN A 193 -2.98 -10.81 -14.39
CA ASN A 193 -2.42 -10.87 -15.76
C ASN A 193 -2.81 -9.69 -16.68
N SER A 194 -3.16 -8.52 -16.12
CA SER A 194 -3.43 -7.33 -16.92
C SER A 194 -2.23 -6.90 -17.76
N ARG A 195 -2.53 -6.32 -18.93
CA ARG A 195 -1.56 -5.72 -19.85
C ARG A 195 -2.08 -4.36 -20.33
N THR A 196 -2.51 -3.55 -19.37
CA THR A 196 -3.15 -2.26 -19.62
C THR A 196 -2.12 -1.27 -20.15
N ARG A 197 -2.39 -0.65 -21.29
CA ARG A 197 -1.57 0.43 -21.86
C ARG A 197 -2.16 1.77 -21.46
N PHE A 198 -1.37 2.84 -21.56
CA PHE A 198 -1.90 4.20 -21.39
C PHE A 198 -3.02 4.55 -22.38
N SER A 199 -3.00 3.98 -23.58
CA SER A 199 -4.07 4.14 -24.58
C SER A 199 -5.39 3.49 -24.16
N ASP A 200 -5.35 2.51 -23.26
CA ASP A 200 -6.54 1.77 -22.81
C ASP A 200 -7.28 2.49 -21.68
N ILE A 201 -6.70 3.59 -21.17
CA ILE A 201 -7.25 4.41 -20.09
C ILE A 201 -7.97 5.61 -20.72
N THR A 202 -9.19 5.38 -21.19
CA THR A 202 -9.98 6.38 -21.92
C THR A 202 -10.59 7.44 -21.02
N ASP A 203 -10.66 7.20 -19.71
CA ASP A 203 -11.15 8.18 -18.73
C ASP A 203 -10.12 9.29 -18.46
N GLY A 204 -8.88 9.07 -18.90
CA GLY A 204 -7.78 10.02 -18.81
C GLY A 204 -6.83 9.71 -17.65
N LEU A 205 -5.52 9.73 -17.92
CA LEU A 205 -4.49 9.41 -16.94
C LEU A 205 -4.56 10.29 -15.68
N SER A 206 -4.95 11.56 -15.81
CA SER A 206 -5.08 12.49 -14.68
C SER A 206 -6.39 12.33 -13.90
N GLN A 207 -7.27 11.40 -14.28
CA GLN A 207 -8.55 11.10 -13.62
C GLN A 207 -8.68 9.63 -13.23
N THR A 208 -7.66 8.81 -13.47
CA THR A 208 -7.66 7.40 -13.07
C THR A 208 -6.64 7.17 -11.97
N VAL A 209 -7.09 6.61 -10.85
CA VAL A 209 -6.22 6.18 -9.74
C VAL A 209 -5.43 4.95 -10.18
N PHE A 210 -4.12 4.98 -9.96
CA PHE A 210 -3.22 3.85 -10.21
C PHE A 210 -2.89 3.09 -8.93
N ALA A 211 -2.52 3.83 -7.89
CA ALA A 211 -2.14 3.26 -6.60
C ALA A 211 -2.55 4.18 -5.46
N GLY A 212 -2.65 3.65 -4.25
CA GLY A 212 -2.95 4.42 -3.07
C GLY A 212 -2.35 3.81 -1.82
N GLU A 213 -2.40 4.58 -0.74
CA GLU A 213 -1.96 4.11 0.57
C GLU A 213 -2.84 2.97 1.10
N LYS A 214 -2.20 2.05 1.81
CA LYS A 214 -2.83 0.94 2.53
C LYS A 214 -2.25 0.85 3.93
N THR A 215 -3.11 0.60 4.92
CA THR A 215 -2.70 0.43 6.31
C THR A 215 -2.70 -1.05 6.73
N PRO A 216 -1.67 -1.50 7.48
CA PRO A 216 -1.67 -2.82 8.12
C PRO A 216 -2.72 -2.92 9.23
N TYR A 217 -3.32 -1.79 9.64
CA TYR A 217 -4.34 -1.76 10.69
C TYR A 217 -5.57 -2.58 10.31
N HIS A 218 -5.91 -2.62 9.02
CA HIS A 218 -7.04 -3.40 8.52
C HIS A 218 -6.59 -4.80 8.12
N SER A 219 -5.55 -4.88 7.29
CA SER A 219 -4.96 -6.12 6.82
C SER A 219 -3.52 -5.89 6.36
N ASP A 220 -2.68 -6.90 6.49
CA ASP A 220 -1.33 -6.86 5.95
C ASP A 220 -1.36 -7.03 4.42
N SER A 221 -0.57 -6.21 3.73
CA SER A 221 -0.33 -6.31 2.28
C SER A 221 1.16 -6.41 1.99
N THR A 222 1.51 -6.94 0.82
CA THR A 222 2.90 -7.10 0.37
C THR A 222 3.10 -6.53 -1.03
N TRP A 223 4.33 -6.13 -1.31
CA TRP A 223 4.78 -5.81 -2.67
C TRP A 223 5.27 -7.05 -3.45
N VAL A 224 5.47 -8.20 -2.77
CA VAL A 224 6.13 -9.38 -3.34
C VAL A 224 5.22 -10.17 -4.27
N GLY A 225 4.07 -10.63 -3.78
CA GLY A 225 3.26 -11.58 -4.52
C GLY A 225 2.01 -12.10 -3.82
N VAL A 226 1.23 -12.88 -4.57
CA VAL A 226 0.03 -13.60 -4.14
C VAL A 226 0.36 -15.10 -4.00
N VAL A 227 -0.10 -15.72 -2.92
CA VAL A 227 0.10 -17.15 -2.64
C VAL A 227 -1.25 -17.87 -2.74
N PRO A 228 -1.40 -18.88 -3.61
CA PRO A 228 -2.63 -19.69 -3.67
C PRO A 228 -2.99 -20.29 -2.32
N GLY A 229 -4.28 -20.29 -1.98
CA GLY A 229 -4.79 -20.74 -0.68
C GLY A 229 -4.47 -19.82 0.50
N SER A 230 -3.81 -18.68 0.28
CA SER A 230 -3.66 -17.66 1.32
C SER A 230 -4.96 -16.91 1.56
N VAL A 231 -5.15 -16.44 2.79
CA VAL A 231 -6.28 -15.60 3.16
C VAL A 231 -5.78 -14.32 3.79
N VAL A 232 -6.43 -13.22 3.41
CA VAL A 232 -6.27 -11.94 4.07
C VAL A 232 -7.53 -11.72 4.89
N CYS A 233 -7.38 -11.77 6.21
CA CYS A 233 -8.48 -11.55 7.13
C CYS A 233 -8.29 -10.23 7.87
N PRO A 234 -9.40 -9.53 8.19
CA PRO A 234 -9.32 -8.29 8.92
C PRO A 234 -8.77 -8.52 10.32
N THR A 235 -8.08 -7.52 10.85
CA THR A 235 -7.66 -7.53 12.26
C THR A 235 -8.90 -7.61 13.17
N PRO A 236 -8.80 -8.14 14.42
CA PRO A 236 -9.95 -8.36 15.30
C PRO A 236 -10.84 -7.13 15.56
N GLN A 237 -10.29 -5.92 15.39
CA GLN A 237 -11.02 -4.66 15.53
C GLN A 237 -12.00 -4.39 14.36
N PHE A 238 -11.87 -5.13 13.26
CA PHE A 238 -12.70 -5.07 12.06
C PHE A 238 -13.31 -6.43 11.72
N ALA A 239 -13.65 -7.25 12.72
CA ALA A 239 -14.27 -8.56 12.51
C ALA A 239 -15.62 -8.52 11.75
N ALA A 240 -16.19 -7.33 11.54
CA ALA A 240 -17.36 -7.10 10.70
C ALA A 240 -17.04 -7.00 9.20
N ALA A 241 -15.79 -6.72 8.83
CA ALA A 241 -15.31 -6.91 7.46
C ALA A 241 -15.14 -8.41 7.21
N GLY A 242 -15.53 -8.89 6.02
CA GLY A 242 -15.25 -10.26 5.62
C GLY A 242 -13.76 -10.46 5.33
N CYS A 243 -13.26 -11.69 5.48
CA CYS A 243 -12.13 -12.09 4.64
C CYS A 243 -12.64 -12.06 3.19
N ASP A 244 -11.91 -11.38 2.31
CA ASP A 244 -12.33 -10.78 1.02
C ASP A 244 -13.60 -11.31 0.29
N LEU A 245 -14.52 -10.38 -0.08
CA LEU A 245 -15.48 -10.41 -1.21
C LEU A 245 -16.04 -8.98 -1.50
N GLY A 246 -15.29 -8.00 -2.07
CA GLY A 246 -15.94 -6.93 -2.88
C GLY A 246 -15.47 -5.45 -2.81
N LEU A 247 -15.91 -4.71 -3.85
CA LEU A 247 -15.92 -3.26 -4.20
C LEU A 247 -14.88 -2.32 -3.53
N ILE A 248 -14.24 -1.44 -4.33
CA ILE A 248 -13.30 -0.42 -3.80
C ILE A 248 -14.05 0.78 -3.23
N PHE A 249 -13.90 1.03 -1.93
CA PHE A 249 -14.46 2.20 -1.24
C PHE A 249 -13.45 3.33 -1.01
N PRO A 250 -13.92 4.57 -0.77
CA PRO A 250 -13.04 5.70 -0.46
C PRO A 250 -12.12 5.41 0.73
N PRO A 251 -10.93 6.03 0.80
CA PRO A 251 -10.00 5.79 1.89
C PRO A 251 -10.62 6.03 3.27
N GLY A 252 -10.80 4.98 4.06
CA GLY A 252 -11.40 5.06 5.39
C GLY A 252 -12.84 4.56 5.53
N CYS A 253 -13.39 3.85 4.53
CA CYS A 253 -14.73 3.26 4.62
C CYS A 253 -14.79 1.97 5.47
N PHE A 254 -13.67 1.25 5.62
CA PHE A 254 -13.47 0.11 6.53
C PHE A 254 -14.40 -1.08 6.29
N GLN A 255 -14.85 -1.31 5.04
CA GLN A 255 -15.78 -2.40 4.73
C GLN A 255 -15.06 -3.66 4.22
N TYR A 256 -13.96 -3.50 3.48
CA TYR A 256 -13.21 -4.59 2.87
C TYR A 256 -11.69 -4.50 3.07
N VAL A 257 -11.05 -5.68 3.03
CA VAL A 257 -9.63 -5.85 3.35
C VAL A 257 -8.67 -5.36 2.28
N ASP A 258 -9.13 -5.18 1.06
CA ASP A 258 -8.34 -4.75 -0.09
C ASP A 258 -8.46 -3.24 -0.38
N GLU A 259 -9.34 -2.52 0.35
CA GLU A 259 -9.53 -1.07 0.19
C GLU A 259 -8.26 -0.26 0.48
N MET A 260 -8.07 0.81 -0.30
CA MET A 260 -7.13 1.88 0.01
C MET A 260 -7.51 2.51 1.36
N ASN A 261 -6.53 2.74 2.22
CA ASN A 261 -6.76 3.33 3.54
C ASN A 261 -5.44 3.90 4.08
N SER A 262 -5.53 5.07 4.73
CA SER A 262 -4.38 5.76 5.29
C SER A 262 -4.60 6.11 6.76
N MET A 263 -3.50 6.09 7.52
CA MET A 263 -3.47 6.56 8.91
C MET A 263 -3.33 8.08 9.02
N HIS A 264 -3.22 8.79 7.88
CA HIS A 264 -3.25 10.24 7.87
C HIS A 264 -4.63 10.77 8.30
N SER A 265 -4.64 11.90 9.00
CA SER A 265 -5.89 12.53 9.40
C SER A 265 -6.68 13.01 8.17
N GLY A 266 -7.94 12.56 8.06
CA GLY A 266 -8.92 13.09 7.10
C GLY A 266 -8.95 12.42 5.72
N GLY A 267 -8.10 11.43 5.44
CA GLY A 267 -8.03 10.77 4.13
C GLY A 267 -6.67 10.15 3.85
N GLY A 268 -6.39 9.84 2.57
CA GLY A 268 -5.15 9.21 2.14
C GLY A 268 -4.62 9.78 0.83
N ASN A 269 -3.34 9.55 0.55
CA ASN A 269 -2.76 9.93 -0.73
C ASN A 269 -2.99 8.84 -1.78
N VAL A 270 -3.28 9.26 -3.01
CA VAL A 270 -3.44 8.41 -4.18
C VAL A 270 -2.57 8.94 -5.33
N LEU A 271 -1.99 8.01 -6.07
CA LEU A 271 -1.27 8.23 -7.31
C LEU A 271 -2.26 8.14 -8.49
N LEU A 272 -2.27 9.16 -9.33
CA LEU A 272 -3.00 9.17 -10.59
C LEU A 272 -2.10 8.70 -11.74
N GLY A 273 -2.71 8.27 -12.83
CA GLY A 273 -2.01 7.75 -14.00
C GLY A 273 -1.05 8.72 -14.68
N ASP A 274 -1.24 10.03 -14.50
CA ASP A 274 -0.33 11.08 -14.99
C ASP A 274 0.91 11.27 -14.10
N GLY A 275 1.05 10.49 -13.02
CA GLY A 275 2.15 10.58 -12.06
C GLY A 275 1.92 11.62 -10.95
N SER A 276 0.82 12.38 -11.00
CA SER A 276 0.46 13.31 -9.94
C SER A 276 -0.06 12.55 -8.70
N VAL A 277 0.22 13.09 -7.52
CA VAL A 277 -0.26 12.52 -6.25
C VAL A 277 -1.18 13.52 -5.58
N ARG A 278 -2.42 13.08 -5.35
CA ARG A 278 -3.48 13.87 -4.71
C ARG A 278 -3.86 13.26 -3.38
N PHE A 279 -4.39 14.10 -2.49
CA PHE A 279 -4.95 13.63 -1.24
C PHE A 279 -6.46 13.55 -1.39
N VAL A 280 -7.02 12.38 -1.16
CA VAL A 280 -8.46 12.13 -1.26
C VAL A 280 -9.01 12.06 0.15
N SER A 281 -10.05 12.85 0.40
CA SER A 281 -10.73 12.85 1.69
C SER A 281 -11.45 11.53 1.94
N LYS A 282 -11.49 11.10 3.20
CA LYS A 282 -12.37 10.00 3.63
C LYS A 282 -13.86 10.28 3.47
N PHE A 283 -14.22 11.55 3.25
CA PHE A 283 -15.58 12.00 2.98
C PHE A 283 -15.85 12.20 1.48
N CYS A 284 -14.95 11.73 0.60
CA CYS A 284 -15.18 11.73 -0.84
C CYS A 284 -16.50 11.00 -1.14
N ASP A 285 -17.28 11.58 -2.04
CA ASP A 285 -18.49 10.93 -2.55
C ASP A 285 -18.15 9.57 -3.19
N GLY A 286 -18.96 8.56 -2.89
CA GLY A 286 -18.70 7.19 -3.30
C GLY A 286 -18.77 6.97 -4.81
N LEU A 287 -19.64 7.72 -5.52
CA LEU A 287 -19.75 7.63 -6.98
C LEU A 287 -18.54 8.29 -7.65
N THR A 288 -18.13 9.45 -7.13
CA THR A 288 -16.91 10.13 -7.54
C THR A 288 -15.70 9.21 -7.38
N TRP A 289 -15.58 8.54 -6.24
CA TRP A 289 -14.50 7.58 -6.00
C TRP A 289 -14.60 6.37 -6.94
N ALA A 290 -15.77 5.80 -7.14
CA ALA A 290 -15.95 4.68 -8.07
C ALA A 290 -15.51 5.04 -9.50
N ALA A 291 -15.87 6.23 -9.98
CA ALA A 291 -15.47 6.73 -11.29
C ALA A 291 -13.94 6.82 -11.43
N LEU A 292 -13.25 7.36 -10.41
CA LEU A 292 -11.78 7.46 -10.38
C LEU A 292 -11.07 6.10 -10.41
N ASN A 293 -11.74 5.03 -10.00
CA ASN A 293 -11.18 3.69 -10.00
C ASN A 293 -11.38 2.95 -11.32
N THR A 294 -12.13 3.51 -12.29
CA THR A 294 -12.29 2.87 -13.61
C THR A 294 -11.28 3.41 -14.63
N ARG A 295 -10.89 2.54 -15.58
CA ARG A 295 -10.02 2.91 -16.72
C ARG A 295 -10.81 3.39 -17.95
N ALA A 296 -12.06 2.93 -18.09
CA ALA A 296 -12.89 3.17 -19.26
C ALA A 296 -14.41 3.26 -18.94
N GLY A 297 -14.76 3.83 -17.79
CA GLY A 297 -16.15 4.09 -17.37
C GLY A 297 -16.84 5.21 -18.17
N LYS A 298 -16.07 6.08 -18.86
CA LYS A 298 -16.50 7.35 -19.48
C LYS A 298 -17.03 8.38 -18.50
N ASP A 299 -16.71 8.22 -17.22
CA ASP A 299 -17.17 9.09 -16.15
C ASP A 299 -16.28 10.34 -16.09
N ARG A 300 -16.86 11.52 -16.34
CA ARG A 300 -16.16 12.80 -16.15
C ARG A 300 -16.22 13.16 -14.67
N VAL A 301 -15.10 13.05 -13.97
CA VAL A 301 -15.04 13.35 -12.54
C VAL A 301 -14.76 14.84 -12.35
N GLY A 302 -15.54 15.52 -11.50
CA GLY A 302 -15.36 16.93 -11.13
C GLY A 302 -14.14 17.17 -10.23
N GLU A 303 -14.11 18.26 -9.47
CA GLU A 303 -13.06 18.46 -8.43
C GLU A 303 -13.34 17.56 -7.20
N TYR A 304 -12.31 16.86 -6.70
CA TYR A 304 -12.35 15.92 -5.57
C TYR A 304 -11.10 16.01 -4.71
#